data_AF-W0E0R7-F1
#
_entry.id   AF-W0E0R7-F1
#
_cell.length_a   1.000
_cell.length_b   1.000
_cell.length_c   1.000
_cell.angle_alpha   90.00
_cell.angle_beta   90.00
_cell.angle_gamma   90.00
#
_symmetry.space_group_name_H-M   'P 1'
#
loop_
_entity.id
_entity.type
_entity.pdbx_description
1 polymer ?
#
loop_
_entity_poly.entity_id
_entity_poly.type
_entity_poly.pdbx_seq_one_letter_code
_entity_poly.pdbx_strand_id
1 'polypeptide(L)' 'MLGESHDLLHEFPDLHTRIAVLRARDPGFARLMDEYDELDVRVRQLEELGAPVADDTLEVLKKRRLQLKDQLYAQLRA' A
#
# COMPACT_ATOMS: atom_id res chain seq x y z
N MET A 1 10.66 1.95 14.52
CA MET A 1 9.97 0.71 14.09
C MET A 1 9.37 1.01 12.72
N LEU A 2 9.73 0.23 11.71
CA LEU A 2 9.35 0.43 10.30
C LEU A 2 7.89 0.01 10.05
N GLY A 3 6.90 0.62 10.71
CA GLY A 3 5.57 0.00 10.79
C GLY A 3 4.38 0.91 11.10
N GLU A 4 4.40 2.17 10.67
CA GLU A 4 3.24 3.05 10.87
C GLU A 4 2.86 3.79 9.59
N SER A 5 2.84 3.05 8.49
CA SER A 5 2.27 3.56 7.24
C SER A 5 1.31 2.56 6.66
N HIS A 6 0.43 2.11 7.54
CA HIS A 6 -0.86 1.63 7.11
C HIS A 6 -1.73 2.84 6.71
N ASP A 7 -1.35 3.53 5.64
CA ASP A 7 -2.10 4.67 5.08
C ASP A 7 -3.58 4.28 4.93
N LEU A 8 -3.86 3.04 4.55
CA LEU A 8 -5.21 2.51 4.39
C LEU A 8 -5.96 2.27 5.71
N LEU A 9 -5.29 1.73 6.72
CA LEU A 9 -5.89 1.50 8.03
C LEU A 9 -6.08 2.83 8.80
N HIS A 10 -5.21 3.80 8.55
CA HIS A 10 -5.23 5.13 9.16
C HIS A 10 -6.20 6.08 8.44
N GLU A 11 -6.33 5.97 7.10
CA GLU A 11 -7.37 6.67 6.30
C GLU A 11 -8.76 6.11 6.57
N PHE A 12 -8.89 4.82 6.91
CA PHE A 12 -10.17 4.17 7.14
C PHE A 12 -10.26 3.46 8.51
N PRO A 13 -10.25 4.23 9.62
CA PRO A 13 -10.33 3.66 10.97
C PRO A 13 -11.64 2.88 11.20
N ASP A 14 -12.74 3.25 10.54
CA ASP A 14 -14.01 2.52 10.59
C ASP A 14 -13.98 1.18 9.82
N LEU A 15 -13.09 1.05 8.82
CA LEU A 15 -12.96 -0.16 8.01
C LEU A 15 -11.90 -1.13 8.55
N HIS A 16 -11.20 -0.78 9.62
CA HIS A 16 -10.10 -1.55 10.21
C HIS A 16 -10.48 -3.02 10.46
N THR A 17 -11.65 -3.24 11.08
CA THR A 17 -12.20 -4.58 11.31
C THR A 17 -12.51 -5.31 10.00
N ARG A 18 -13.07 -4.61 9.00
CA ARG A 18 -13.44 -5.18 7.71
C ARG A 18 -12.22 -5.55 6.89
N ILE A 19 -11.17 -4.73 6.94
CA ILE A 19 -9.85 -4.99 6.34
C ILE A 19 -9.23 -6.23 6.96
N ALA A 20 -9.24 -6.36 8.30
CA ALA A 20 -8.70 -7.54 8.97
C ALA A 20 -9.47 -8.83 8.59
N VAL A 21 -10.79 -8.76 8.52
CA VAL A 21 -11.64 -9.89 8.11
C VAL A 21 -11.42 -10.25 6.63
N LEU A 22 -11.36 -9.26 5.73
CA LEU A 22 -11.08 -9.45 4.31
C LEU A 22 -9.68 -10.02 4.11
N ARG A 23 -8.66 -9.52 4.82
CA ARG A 23 -7.31 -10.07 4.76
C ARG A 23 -7.24 -11.53 5.20
N ALA A 24 -8.05 -11.93 6.18
CA ALA A 24 -8.09 -13.33 6.64
C ALA A 24 -8.91 -14.24 5.70
N ARG A 25 -9.94 -13.71 5.05
CA ARG A 25 -10.88 -14.48 4.22
C ARG A 25 -10.54 -14.48 2.73
N ASP A 26 -9.93 -13.41 2.25
CA ASP A 26 -9.58 -13.20 0.85
C ASP A 26 -8.06 -13.12 0.69
N PRO A 27 -7.43 -14.18 0.16
CA PRO A 27 -5.99 -14.20 -0.07
C PRO A 27 -5.54 -13.21 -1.17
N GLY A 28 -6.45 -12.77 -2.04
CA GLY A 28 -6.18 -11.72 -3.02
C GLY A 28 -5.98 -10.37 -2.33
N PHE A 29 -6.88 -10.01 -1.43
CA PHE A 29 -6.78 -8.81 -0.61
C PHE A 29 -5.53 -8.83 0.27
N ALA A 30 -5.20 -9.98 0.86
CA ALA A 30 -3.97 -10.12 1.63
C ALA A 30 -2.71 -9.86 0.81
N ARG A 31 -2.64 -10.38 -0.42
CA ARG A 31 -1.53 -10.12 -1.35
C ARG A 31 -1.45 -8.65 -1.78
N LEU A 32 -2.58 -8.01 -2.05
CA LEU A 32 -2.61 -6.59 -2.42
C LEU A 32 -2.11 -5.69 -1.29
N MET A 33 -2.47 -6.00 -0.04
CA MET A 33 -1.96 -5.31 1.14
C MET A 33 -0.44 -5.48 1.29
N ASP A 34 0.07 -6.68 1.05
CA ASP A 34 1.51 -6.98 1.11
C ASP A 34 2.28 -6.22 0.02
N GLU A 35 1.79 -6.25 -1.24
CA GLU A 35 2.41 -5.54 -2.36
C GLU A 35 2.39 -4.02 -2.14
N TYR A 36 1.33 -3.49 -1.52
CA TYR A 36 1.25 -2.07 -1.15
C TYR A 36 2.31 -1.69 -0.11
N ASP A 37 2.48 -2.50 0.94
CA ASP A 37 3.45 -2.27 2.01
C ASP A 37 4.89 -2.33 1.48
N GLU A 38 5.21 -3.37 0.72
CA GLU A 38 6.52 -3.51 0.07
C GLU A 38 6.84 -2.32 -0.82
N LEU A 39 5.85 -1.83 -1.56
CA LEU A 39 6.03 -0.71 -2.46
C LEU A 39 6.23 0.60 -1.70
N ASP A 40 5.52 0.83 -0.59
CA ASP A 40 5.73 2.01 0.25
C ASP A 40 7.13 2.02 0.88
N VAL A 41 7.58 0.86 1.38
CA VAL A 41 8.96 0.69 1.89
C VAL A 41 9.97 1.00 0.79
N ARG A 42 9.73 0.52 -0.43
CA ARG A 42 10.65 0.74 -1.56
C ARG A 42 10.68 2.19 -2.01
N VAL A 43 9.54 2.89 -2.00
CA VAL A 43 9.45 4.32 -2.25
C VAL A 43 10.29 5.09 -1.24
N ARG A 44 10.14 4.82 0.06
CA ARG A 44 10.95 5.47 1.11
C ARG A 44 12.44 5.23 0.93
N GLN A 45 12.84 3.99 0.69
CA GLN A 45 14.24 3.65 0.47
C GLN A 45 14.83 4.45 -0.69
N LEU A 46 14.06 4.60 -1.77
CA LEU A 46 14.48 5.39 -2.93
C LEU A 46 14.52 6.89 -2.64
N GLU A 47 13.58 7.41 -1.85
CA GLU A 47 13.60 8.81 -1.39
C GLU A 47 14.81 9.09 -0.49
N GLU A 48 15.16 8.15 0.41
CA GLU A 48 16.35 8.24 1.27
C GLU A 48 17.67 8.13 0.48
N LEU A 49 17.69 7.33 -0.60
CA LEU A 49 18.86 7.16 -1.47
C LEU A 49 19.17 8.43 -2.29
N GLY A 50 18.21 9.34 -2.49
CA GLY A 50 18.43 10.68 -3.05
C GLY A 50 19.07 10.75 -4.44
N ALA A 51 19.06 9.64 -5.20
CA ALA A 51 19.73 9.54 -6.50
C ALA A 51 18.83 10.00 -7.66
N PRO A 52 19.35 10.67 -8.70
CA PRO A 52 18.54 11.12 -9.85
C PRO A 52 17.92 9.96 -10.67
N VAL A 53 18.45 8.74 -10.56
CA VAL A 53 17.87 7.52 -11.16
C VAL A 53 16.60 7.09 -10.41
N ALA A 54 16.44 7.53 -9.16
CA ALA A 54 15.28 7.23 -8.36
C ALA A 54 14.03 7.93 -8.89
N ASP A 55 14.13 9.07 -9.58
CA ASP A 55 12.97 9.92 -9.95
C ASP A 55 11.96 9.20 -10.86
N ASP A 56 12.42 8.64 -11.98
CA ASP A 56 11.59 7.85 -12.92
C ASP A 56 11.01 6.60 -12.25
N THR A 57 11.84 5.92 -11.43
CA THR A 57 11.41 4.73 -10.68
C THR A 57 10.37 5.10 -9.61
N LEU A 58 10.55 6.23 -8.92
CA LEU A 58 9.64 6.75 -7.91
C LEU A 58 8.29 7.10 -8.52
N GLU A 59 8.28 7.73 -9.70
CA GLU A 59 7.04 8.01 -10.41
C GLU A 59 6.27 6.74 -10.76
N VAL A 60 6.95 5.70 -11.25
CA VAL A 60 6.33 4.40 -11.55
C VAL A 60 5.78 3.75 -10.27
N LEU A 61 6.55 3.77 -9.18
CA LEU A 61 6.11 3.22 -7.91
C LEU A 61 4.92 4.01 -7.35
N LYS A 62 4.94 5.34 -7.37
CA LYS A 62 3.81 6.19 -6.95
C LYS A 62 2.54 5.87 -7.73
N LYS A 63 2.63 5.69 -9.05
CA LYS A 63 1.49 5.26 -9.88
C LYS A 63 0.97 3.89 -9.46
N ARG A 64 1.87 2.94 -9.19
CA ARG A 64 1.49 1.60 -8.75
C ARG A 64 0.90 1.58 -7.34
N ARG A 65 1.39 2.41 -6.42
CA ARG A 65 0.79 2.65 -5.08
C ARG A 65 -0.67 3.08 -5.23
N LEU A 66 -0.93 4.02 -6.13
CA LEU A 66 -2.28 4.52 -6.39
C LEU A 66 -3.19 3.42 -6.95
N GLN A 67 -2.70 2.62 -7.89
CA GLN A 67 -3.45 1.49 -8.45
C GLN A 67 -3.79 0.42 -7.40
N LEU A 68 -2.83 0.07 -6.55
CA LEU A 68 -3.04 -0.90 -5.47
C LEU A 68 -4.06 -0.38 -4.46
N LYS A 69 -3.97 0.92 -4.10
CA LYS A 69 -4.95 1.58 -3.25
C LYS A 69 -6.35 1.55 -3.86
N ASP A 70 -6.49 1.83 -5.14
CA ASP A 70 -7.78 1.79 -5.84
C ASP A 70 -8.37 0.37 -5.84
N GLN A 71 -7.56 -0.65 -6.08
CA GLN A 71 -7.98 -2.05 -5.99
C GLN A 71 -8.40 -2.47 -4.57
N LEU A 72 -7.62 -2.08 -3.55
CA LEU A 72 -7.96 -2.35 -2.15
C LEU A 72 -9.27 -1.67 -1.78
N TYR A 73 -9.48 -0.43 -2.23
CA TYR A 73 -10.72 0.30 -1.98
C TYR A 73 -11.93 -0.31 -2.71
N ALA A 74 -11.75 -0.77 -3.96
CA ALA A 74 -12.76 -1.47 -4.71
C ALA A 74 -13.19 -2.77 -4.02
N GLN A 75 -12.23 -3.55 -3.50
CA GLN A 75 -12.50 -4.77 -2.72
C GLN A 75 -13.20 -4.47 -1.40
N LEU A 76 -12.89 -3.34 -0.75
CA LEU A 76 -13.55 -2.93 0.50
C LEU A 76 -15.00 -2.49 0.30
N ARG A 77 -15.32 -1.92 -0.86
CA ARG A 77 -16.65 -1.45 -1.24
C ARG A 77 -17.53 -2.51 -1.90
N ALA A 78 -16.95 -3.61 -2.36
CA ALA A 78 -17.68 -4.78 -2.86
C ALA A 78 -18.44 -5.50 -1.73
#